data_AF-A0A3N2KXL1-F1
#
_entry.id   AF-A0A3N2KXL1-F1
#
_cell.length_a   1.000
_cell.length_b   1.000
_cell.length_c   1.000
_cell.angle_alpha   90.00
_cell.angle_beta   90.00
_cell.angle_gamma   90.00
#
_symmetry.space_group_name_H-M   'P 1'
#
loop_
_entity.id
_entity.type
_entity.pdbx_description
1 polymer ?
#
loop_
_entity_poly.entity_id
_entity_poly.type
_entity_poly.pdbx_seq_one_letter_code
_entity_poly.pdbx_strand_id
1 'polypeptide(L)'
;MENSTEQTRRWLKGIPYEVAFWRSYYSSRKRRKRLFEWSLYGKPCSLDNFDIQTFVRSLTAEADEPLILDVGCALSYMFGNILVKIDYIDPLAMFYNRIHRSSAHQIRHD
;
A
#
# COMPACT_ATOMS: atom_id res chain seq x y z
N MET A 1 16.84 21.75 15.36
CA MET A 1 16.58 20.90 14.19
C MET A 1 17.32 19.60 14.38
N GLU A 2 16.62 18.47 14.47
CA GLU A 2 17.26 17.15 14.48
C GLU A 2 17.99 16.91 13.14
N ASN A 3 19.19 16.36 13.17
CA ASN A 3 20.00 16.10 11.98
C ASN A 3 19.30 15.05 11.10
N SER A 4 19.03 15.38 9.83
CA SER A 4 18.35 14.50 8.85
C SER A 4 18.98 13.11 8.76
N THR A 5 20.30 13.02 8.93
CA THR A 5 21.04 11.76 8.92
C THR A 5 20.62 10.83 10.07
N GLU A 6 20.34 11.39 11.26
CA GLU A 6 19.91 10.59 12.41
C GLU A 6 18.48 10.09 12.24
N GLN A 7 17.61 10.91 11.62
CA GLN A 7 16.25 10.48 11.28
C GLN A 7 16.24 9.34 10.26
N THR A 8 17.06 9.44 9.21
CA THR A 8 17.21 8.34 8.24
C THR A 8 17.73 7.08 8.92
N ARG A 9 18.72 7.17 9.82
CA ARG A 9 19.24 5.99 10.55
C ARG A 9 18.18 5.34 11.44
N ARG A 10 17.37 6.14 12.12
CA ARG A 10 16.24 5.65 12.93
C ARG A 10 15.20 4.95 12.06
N TRP A 11 14.84 5.54 10.92
CA TRP A 11 13.92 4.92 9.95
C TRP A 11 14.48 3.59 9.42
N LEU A 12 15.76 3.55 9.02
CA LEU A 12 16.43 2.33 8.55
C LEU A 12 16.39 1.20 9.60
N LYS A 13 16.53 1.53 10.89
CA LYS A 13 16.41 0.55 11.99
C LYS A 13 14.98 0.00 12.14
N GLY A 14 13.97 0.71 11.65
CA GLY A 14 12.57 0.30 11.64
C GLY A 14 12.22 -0.73 10.56
N ILE A 15 12.96 -0.76 9.44
CA ILE A 15 12.66 -1.60 8.27
C ILE A 15 12.46 -3.09 8.64
N PRO A 16 13.33 -3.73 9.44
CA PRO A 16 13.14 -5.14 9.79
C PRO A 16 11.82 -5.41 10.52
N TYR A 17 11.38 -4.47 11.38
CA TYR A 17 10.12 -4.57 12.11
C TYR A 17 8.92 -4.45 11.17
N GLU A 18 8.96 -3.52 10.23
CA GLU A 18 7.91 -3.34 9.22
C GLU A 18 7.79 -4.58 8.31
N VAL A 19 8.92 -5.12 7.85
CA VAL A 19 8.94 -6.35 7.05
C VAL A 19 8.40 -7.55 7.85
N ALA A 20 8.75 -7.67 9.12
CA ALA A 20 8.25 -8.72 10.00
C ALA A 20 6.73 -8.60 10.25
N PHE A 21 6.26 -7.37 10.46
CA PHE A 21 4.84 -7.06 10.61
C PHE A 21 4.06 -7.54 9.38
N TRP A 22 4.45 -7.11 8.18
CA TRP A 22 3.75 -7.50 6.95
C TRP A 22 3.82 -9.00 6.69
N ARG A 23 4.98 -9.64 6.91
CA ARG A 23 5.11 -11.11 6.84
C ARG A 23 4.12 -11.82 7.75
N SER A 24 3.91 -11.33 8.96
CA SER A 24 3.02 -11.96 9.94
C SER A 24 1.55 -11.94 9.54
N TYR A 25 1.12 -10.90 8.80
CA TYR A 25 -0.23 -10.80 8.25
C TYR A 25 -0.37 -11.66 6.99
N TYR A 26 0.65 -11.63 6.12
CA TYR A 26 0.64 -12.32 4.84
C TYR A 26 0.96 -13.82 4.92
N SER A 27 1.44 -14.33 6.06
CA SER A 27 1.68 -15.76 6.29
C SER A 27 0.43 -16.59 6.58
N SER A 28 -0.71 -15.95 6.86
CA SER A 28 -1.96 -16.64 7.22
C SER A 28 -3.14 -16.08 6.45
N ARG A 29 -3.90 -16.94 5.77
CA ARG A 29 -5.13 -16.55 5.06
C ARG A 29 -6.11 -15.81 5.97
N LYS A 30 -6.30 -16.27 7.21
CA LYS A 30 -7.18 -15.62 8.20
C LYS A 30 -6.70 -14.22 8.59
N ARG A 31 -5.39 -14.00 8.72
CA ARG A 31 -4.83 -12.68 9.05
C ARG A 31 -4.88 -11.74 7.85
N ARG A 32 -4.55 -12.23 6.65
CA ARG A 32 -4.75 -11.47 5.39
C ARG A 32 -6.18 -11.03 5.20
N LYS A 33 -7.14 -11.94 5.41
CA LYS A 33 -8.57 -11.61 5.29
C LYS A 33 -8.95 -10.48 6.25
N ARG A 34 -8.55 -10.59 7.53
CA ARG A 34 -8.79 -9.53 8.54
C ARG A 34 -8.13 -8.20 8.18
N LEU A 35 -6.90 -8.23 7.66
CA LEU A 35 -6.24 -7.03 7.16
C LEU A 35 -7.08 -6.36 6.06
N PHE A 36 -7.57 -7.13 5.09
CA PHE A 36 -8.40 -6.58 4.01
C PHE A 36 -9.77 -6.09 4.51
N GLU A 37 -10.37 -6.77 5.48
CA GLU A 37 -11.62 -6.32 6.13
C GLU A 37 -11.47 -4.95 6.81
N TRP A 38 -10.33 -4.69 7.45
CA TRP A 38 -10.01 -3.39 8.06
C TRP A 38 -9.57 -2.32 7.05
N SER A 39 -9.12 -2.74 5.87
CA SER A 39 -8.74 -1.82 4.81
C SER A 39 -9.94 -1.40 3.97
N LEU A 40 -9.70 -0.44 3.07
CA LEU A 40 -10.63 -0.09 1.99
C LEU A 40 -10.37 -0.89 0.71
N TYR A 41 -9.70 -2.04 0.78
CA TYR A 41 -9.49 -2.90 -0.38
C TYR A 41 -10.82 -3.28 -1.06
N GLY A 42 -10.89 -3.10 -2.38
CA GLY A 42 -12.10 -3.33 -3.16
C GLY A 42 -13.22 -2.32 -2.86
N LYS A 43 -12.88 -1.15 -2.30
CA LYS A 43 -13.82 -0.07 -2.01
C LYS A 43 -13.34 1.25 -2.63
N PRO A 44 -14.26 2.22 -2.84
CA PRO A 44 -13.88 3.57 -3.24
C PRO A 44 -12.88 4.19 -2.27
N CYS A 45 -11.96 4.96 -2.81
CA CYS A 45 -11.01 5.70 -1.98
C CYS A 45 -11.68 6.83 -1.21
N SER A 46 -11.27 6.97 0.04
CA SER A 46 -11.73 8.00 0.97
C SER A 46 -10.52 8.55 1.71
N LEU A 47 -10.36 9.88 1.66
CA LEU A 47 -9.28 10.62 2.31
C LEU A 47 -9.89 11.67 3.24
N ASP A 48 -9.29 11.85 4.42
CA ASP A 48 -9.76 12.85 5.38
C ASP A 48 -9.55 14.26 4.81
N ASN A 49 -10.62 15.05 4.77
CA ASN A 49 -10.64 16.43 4.27
C ASN A 49 -10.18 16.60 2.81
N PHE A 50 -10.25 15.54 2.01
CA PHE A 50 -9.90 15.61 0.58
C PHE A 50 -10.88 14.81 -0.28
N ASP A 51 -11.56 15.50 -1.19
CA ASP A 51 -12.45 14.86 -2.16
C ASP A 51 -11.65 14.29 -3.33
N ILE A 52 -11.12 13.09 -3.10
CA ILE A 52 -10.35 12.34 -4.10
C ILE A 52 -11.19 12.02 -5.34
N GLN A 53 -12.51 11.86 -5.22
CA GLN A 53 -13.37 11.50 -6.34
C GLN A 53 -13.48 12.67 -7.32
N THR A 54 -13.69 13.88 -6.79
CA THR A 54 -13.73 15.10 -7.60
C THR A 54 -12.38 15.41 -8.23
N PHE A 55 -11.28 15.25 -7.47
CA PHE A 55 -9.93 15.45 -7.98
C PHE A 55 -9.59 14.48 -9.13
N VAL A 56 -9.89 13.19 -8.99
CA VAL A 56 -9.64 12.21 -10.06
C VAL A 56 -10.46 12.53 -11.30
N ARG A 57 -11.72 12.95 -11.14
CA ARG A 57 -12.58 13.36 -12.26
C ARG A 57 -12.03 14.56 -13.02
N SER A 58 -11.47 15.55 -12.33
CA SER A 58 -10.85 16.70 -13.01
C SER A 58 -9.63 16.28 -13.82
N LEU A 59 -8.83 15.33 -13.32
CA LEU A 59 -7.69 14.79 -14.07
C LEU A 59 -8.15 14.03 -15.34
N THR A 60 -9.20 13.22 -15.24
CA THR A 60 -9.74 12.49 -16.41
C THR A 60 -10.41 13.38 -17.45
N ALA A 61 -10.77 14.62 -17.09
CA ALA A 61 -11.27 15.60 -18.04
C ALA A 61 -10.14 16.22 -18.89
N GLU A 62 -8.90 16.16 -18.39
CA GLU A 62 -7.70 16.74 -19.02
C GLU A 62 -6.83 15.70 -19.74
N ALA A 63 -6.95 14.41 -19.36
CA ALA A 63 -6.21 13.31 -19.96
C ALA A 63 -7.02 11.99 -19.94
N ASP A 64 -6.92 11.20 -21.02
CA ASP A 64 -7.63 9.92 -21.14
C ASP A 64 -7.22 8.89 -20.06
N GLU A 65 -5.95 8.92 -19.64
CA GLU A 65 -5.40 8.05 -18.60
C GLU A 65 -4.48 8.82 -17.64
N PRO A 66 -5.02 9.47 -16.60
CA PRO A 66 -4.18 10.18 -15.64
C PRO A 66 -3.34 9.20 -14.81
N LEU A 67 -2.04 9.50 -14.69
CA LEU A 67 -1.14 8.73 -13.83
C LEU A 67 -1.30 9.17 -12.37
N ILE A 68 -1.74 8.25 -11.52
CA ILE A 68 -1.81 8.46 -10.07
C ILE A 68 -0.79 7.55 -9.39
N LEU A 69 0.01 8.15 -8.50
CA LEU A 69 1.03 7.46 -7.72
C LEU A 69 0.64 7.41 -6.25
N ASP A 70 0.63 6.22 -5.65
CA ASP A 70 0.54 6.03 -4.21
C ASP A 70 1.95 5.74 -3.65
N VAL A 71 2.51 6.74 -2.95
CA VAL A 71 3.89 6.71 -2.46
C VAL A 71 3.92 6.34 -0.98
N GLY A 72 4.69 5.32 -0.62
CA GLY A 72 4.69 4.76 0.74
C GLY A 72 3.49 3.84 1.00
N CYS A 73 2.98 3.20 -0.05
CA CYS A 73 1.76 2.40 -0.02
C CYS A 73 1.85 1.11 0.82
N ALA A 74 3.08 0.69 1.17
CA ALA A 74 3.36 -0.57 1.82
C ALA A 74 2.67 -1.78 1.15
N LEU A 75 2.08 -2.70 1.94
CA LEU A 75 1.24 -3.82 1.48
C LEU A 75 -0.24 -3.63 1.83
N SER A 76 -0.63 -2.39 2.15
CA SER A 76 -1.97 -2.05 2.60
C SER A 76 -2.75 -1.35 1.49
N TYR A 77 -4.04 -1.66 1.37
CA TYR A 77 -4.96 -0.88 0.54
C TYR A 77 -5.81 0.02 1.42
N MET A 78 -5.18 0.67 2.40
CA MET A 78 -5.89 1.44 3.43
C MET A 78 -6.76 2.54 2.82
N PHE A 79 -6.32 3.12 1.72
CA PHE A 79 -7.05 4.17 1.00
C PHE A 79 -7.96 3.65 -0.10
N GLY A 80 -8.08 2.33 -0.31
CA GLY A 80 -8.93 1.77 -1.35
C GLY A 80 -8.37 1.89 -2.76
N ASN A 81 -8.97 1.17 -3.69
CA ASN A 81 -8.37 0.91 -5.01
C ASN A 81 -9.38 0.95 -6.17
N ILE A 82 -10.63 1.36 -5.92
CA ILE A 82 -11.63 1.59 -6.98
C ILE A 82 -11.66 3.09 -7.29
N LEU A 83 -10.80 3.53 -8.19
CA LEU A 83 -10.72 4.92 -8.67
C LEU A 83 -10.35 4.96 -10.15
N VAL A 84 -9.08 4.70 -10.43
CA VAL A 84 -8.43 4.63 -11.74
C VAL A 84 -7.19 3.73 -11.56
N LYS A 85 -6.40 3.53 -12.62
CA LYS A 85 -5.11 2.87 -12.47
C LYS A 85 -4.22 3.67 -11.52
N ILE A 86 -3.76 3.01 -10.45
CA ILE A 86 -2.82 3.58 -9.47
C ILE A 86 -1.53 2.77 -9.54
N ASP A 87 -0.41 3.47 -9.73
CA ASP A 87 0.91 2.88 -9.62
C ASP A 87 1.42 3.03 -8.17
N TYR A 88 1.82 1.91 -7.59
CA TYR A 88 2.22 1.80 -6.20
C TYR A 88 3.74 1.88 -6.08
N ILE A 89 4.23 2.85 -5.31
CA ILE A 89 5.66 3.09 -5.12
C ILE A 89 5.98 3.06 -3.64
N ASP A 90 6.95 2.22 -3.27
CA ASP A 90 7.42 2.17 -1.89
C ASP A 90 8.93 1.89 -1.87
N PRO A 91 9.73 2.61 -1.04
CA PRO A 91 11.15 2.31 -0.85
C PRO A 91 11.44 0.85 -0.47
N LEU A 92 10.47 0.17 0.14
CA LEU A 92 10.54 -1.22 0.58
C LEU A 92 9.80 -2.18 -0.37
N ALA A 93 9.37 -1.73 -1.56
CA ALA A 93 8.63 -2.53 -2.53
C ALA A 93 9.31 -3.87 -2.86
N MET A 94 10.65 -3.93 -2.89
CA MET A 94 11.38 -5.18 -3.11
C MET A 94 11.08 -6.23 -2.03
N PHE A 95 10.97 -5.82 -0.76
CA PHE A 95 10.64 -6.72 0.34
C PHE A 95 9.17 -7.15 0.28
N TYR A 96 8.27 -6.21 -0.01
CA TYR A 96 6.83 -6.43 -0.14
C TYR A 96 6.47 -7.37 -1.27
N ASN A 97 7.08 -7.19 -2.44
CA ASN A 97 6.89 -8.07 -3.59
C ASN A 97 7.33 -9.51 -3.29
N ARG A 98 8.40 -9.70 -2.50
CA ARG A 98 8.81 -11.05 -2.05
C ARG A 98 7.78 -11.68 -1.13
N ILE A 99 7.25 -10.92 -0.17
CA ILE A 99 6.19 -11.39 0.73
C ILE A 99 4.95 -11.81 -0.08
N HIS A 100 4.52 -10.97 -1.02
CA HIS A 100 3.34 -11.21 -1.83
C HIS A 100 3.48 -12.47 -2.72
N ARG A 101 4.63 -12.66 -3.36
CA ARG A 101 4.92 -13.86 -4.18
C ARG A 101 4.85 -15.16 -3.39
N SER A 102 5.40 -15.17 -2.17
CA SER A 102 5.35 -16.34 -1.29
C SER A 102 3.92 -16.66 -0.85
N SER A 103 3.11 -15.64 -0.55
CA SER A 103 1.69 -15.82 -0.20
C SER A 103 0.84 -16.28 -1.39
N ALA A 104 1.15 -15.83 -2.60
CA ALA A 104 0.44 -16.24 -3.82
C ALA A 104 0.65 -17.73 -4.16
N HIS A 105 1.85 -18.26 -3.89
CA HIS A 105 2.12 -19.70 -4.01
C HIS A 105 1.30 -20.51 -3.01
N GLN A 106 1.11 -20.01 -1.79
CA GLN A 106 0.32 -20.67 -0.76
C GLN A 106 -1.19 -20.73 -1.10
N ILE A 107 -1.69 -19.81 -1.93
CA ILE A 107 -3.10 -19.79 -2.38
C ILE A 107 -3.37 -20.83 -3.49
N ARG A 108 -2.34 -21.29 -4.22
CA ARG A 108 -2.50 -22.27 -5.30
C ARG A 108 -2.51 -23.73 -4.82
N HIS A 109 -2.25 -23.95 -3.53
CA HIS A 109 -2.19 -25.28 -2.91
C HIS A 109 -3.25 -25.49 -1.81
N ASP A 110 -4.17 -24.54 -1.66
CA ASP A 110 -5.39 -24.62 -0.83
C ASP A 110 -6.62 -24.70 -1.73
#